data_AF-A0A0Q3PN89-F1
#
_entry.id   AF-A0A0Q3PN89-F1
#
_cell.length_a   1.000
_cell.length_b   1.000
_cell.length_c   1.000
_cell.angle_alpha   90.00
_cell.angle_beta   90.00
_cell.angle_gamma   90.00
#
_symmetry.space_group_name_H-M   'P 1'
#
loop_
_entity.id
_entity.type
_entity.pdbx_description
1 polymer ?
#
loop_
_entity_poly.entity_id
_entity_poly.type
_entity_poly.pdbx_seq_one_letter_code
_entity_poly.pdbx_strand_id
1 'polypeptide(L)'
;MAEPDDLKAGAAALQRFGLGPKPGQGEAMRRQARDRLLAEIDFGIVAQPQGVPFSGAAEIGKALYAFEDDEKREREAKRASAQQPAQGMQVANAAQPADAQPAAPQNQMTPPRKAANEPALPYRTYREEVKARVDLALAAETGFAERLVMFWSNHFCVGATKSNMSRIMAGTYEREAIRPHVFGRFEEMLVAAESHPAMLDFLDNRQSIGPNSPAGRRRGRGLNENLAREIMELHTLGVSGGYSQADVTNLARIITGWTVVGREGVLGFPGSFAFNAGLHEPGATPLLGRSYDQPGRAQGVAALTDLARHPATSRFIATKLARHFVADDPPTELVELLARTFRESGGDLPAVYRALIGSDAAWTAPASKIRTPQEFLLASYRALGRQPDFGQIAGPLATMGQPFWQPSGPNGYADSNAAWASAEGIKTRIDVAAGWGRQAANAVPDPRGLSEDVLGPLLSSETRQAVARAESRSQALALLLMSPEFQRR
;
A
#
# COMPACT_ATOMS: atom_id res chain seq x y z
N MET A 1 -11.93 30.68 11.75
CA MET A 1 -10.64 30.30 12.37
C MET A 1 -10.91 29.82 13.79
N ALA A 2 -10.67 28.53 14.08
CA ALA A 2 -10.55 28.08 15.47
C ALA A 2 -9.40 28.86 16.14
N GLU A 3 -9.60 29.32 17.38
CA GLU A 3 -8.54 30.05 18.09
C GLU A 3 -7.31 29.15 18.29
N PRO A 4 -6.07 29.71 18.22
CA PRO A 4 -4.82 28.97 18.40
C PRO A 4 -4.72 28.14 19.68
N ASP A 5 -5.58 28.39 20.67
CA ASP A 5 -5.64 27.70 21.95
C ASP A 5 -6.76 26.65 22.08
N ASP A 6 -7.51 26.35 21.01
CA ASP A 6 -8.51 25.27 21.04
C ASP A 6 -7.85 23.88 21.01
N LEU A 7 -7.40 23.44 22.21
CA LEU A 7 -6.81 22.13 22.43
C LEU A 7 -7.71 20.97 21.99
N LYS A 8 -9.04 21.17 21.98
CA LYS A 8 -9.99 20.13 21.55
C LYS A 8 -9.99 19.98 20.04
N ALA A 9 -10.01 21.10 19.31
CA ALA A 9 -9.85 21.09 17.86
C ALA A 9 -8.47 20.52 17.45
N GLY A 10 -7.40 20.89 18.17
CA GLY A 10 -6.07 20.32 17.98
C GLY A 10 -6.03 18.80 18.21
N ALA A 11 -6.68 18.31 19.27
CA ALA A 11 -6.80 16.88 19.54
C ALA A 11 -7.52 16.14 18.40
N ALA A 12 -8.68 16.65 17.97
CA ALA A 12 -9.45 16.05 16.88
C ALA A 12 -8.63 16.01 15.58
N ALA A 13 -7.90 17.08 15.26
CA ALA A 13 -7.06 17.15 14.06
C ALA A 13 -5.91 16.13 14.07
N LEU A 14 -5.26 15.91 15.22
CA LEU A 14 -4.19 14.89 15.32
C LEU A 14 -4.70 13.47 15.11
N GLN A 15 -5.94 13.19 15.51
CA GLN A 15 -6.60 11.91 15.24
C GLN A 15 -7.03 11.79 13.78
N ARG A 16 -7.51 12.90 13.21
CA ARG A 16 -8.03 13.01 11.84
C ARG A 16 -6.96 12.88 10.78
N PHE A 17 -5.95 13.73 10.88
CA PHE A 17 -4.90 13.90 9.88
C PHE A 17 -3.60 13.19 10.25
N GLY A 18 -3.33 12.99 11.55
CA GLY A 18 -2.10 12.35 12.02
C GLY A 18 -2.29 10.89 12.44
N LEU A 19 -1.28 10.35 13.12
CA LEU A 19 -1.27 9.00 13.70
C LEU A 19 -1.47 9.00 15.22
N GLY A 20 -1.80 10.15 15.82
CA GLY A 20 -1.92 10.35 17.26
C GLY A 20 -0.56 10.47 17.99
N PRO A 21 -0.57 10.92 19.26
CA PRO A 21 0.65 11.17 20.02
C PRO A 21 1.30 9.89 20.57
N LYS A 22 2.60 9.98 20.88
CA LYS A 22 3.30 9.03 21.76
C LYS A 22 3.20 9.51 23.21
N PRO A 23 3.43 8.65 24.21
CA PRO A 23 3.45 9.06 25.61
C PRO A 23 4.34 10.29 25.85
N GLY A 24 3.81 11.28 26.56
CA GLY A 24 4.45 12.54 26.91
C GLY A 24 4.39 13.63 25.84
N GLN A 25 3.81 13.38 24.66
CA GLN A 25 3.79 14.34 23.54
C GLN A 25 2.44 15.03 23.34
N GLY A 26 1.37 14.57 24.00
CA GLY A 26 0.00 14.92 23.64
C GLY A 26 -0.30 16.41 23.70
N GLU A 27 0.03 17.08 24.80
CA GLU A 27 -0.30 18.50 24.98
C GLU A 27 0.43 19.39 23.97
N ALA A 28 1.74 19.22 23.82
CA ALA A 28 2.55 20.00 22.90
C ALA A 28 2.09 19.83 21.44
N MET A 29 1.76 18.61 21.03
CA MET A 29 1.25 18.35 19.69
C MET A 29 -0.11 19.02 19.45
N ARG A 30 -1.01 19.03 20.46
CA ARG A 30 -2.35 19.62 20.31
C ARG A 30 -2.31 21.13 20.09
N ARG A 31 -1.47 21.84 20.85
CA ARG A 31 -1.28 23.30 20.71
C ARG A 31 -0.77 23.70 19.33
N GLN A 32 0.04 22.85 18.70
CA GLN A 32 0.69 23.12 17.42
C GLN A 32 0.13 22.25 16.29
N ALA A 33 -1.07 21.69 16.43
CA ALA A 33 -1.57 20.67 15.52
C ALA A 33 -1.60 21.16 14.06
N ARG A 34 -2.13 22.37 13.83
CA ARG A 34 -2.21 22.95 12.48
C ARG A 34 -0.83 23.23 11.89
N ASP A 35 0.03 23.89 12.65
CA ASP A 35 1.37 24.27 12.21
C ASP A 35 2.23 23.04 11.91
N ARG A 36 2.11 21.98 12.70
CA ARG A 36 2.80 20.70 12.46
C ARG A 36 2.33 20.02 11.16
N LEU A 37 1.02 20.03 10.89
CA LEU A 37 0.48 19.47 9.64
C LEU A 37 0.94 20.28 8.42
N LEU A 38 0.94 21.61 8.51
CA LEU A 38 1.43 22.48 7.44
C LEU A 38 2.94 22.33 7.24
N ALA A 39 3.72 22.20 8.32
CA ALA A 39 5.16 21.99 8.25
C ALA A 39 5.54 20.69 7.54
N GLU A 40 4.78 19.60 7.69
CA GLU A 40 5.00 18.37 6.92
C GLU A 40 4.79 18.60 5.41
N ILE A 41 3.81 19.43 5.02
CA ILE A 41 3.59 19.79 3.60
C ILE A 41 4.74 20.67 3.09
N ASP A 42 5.15 21.67 3.87
CA ASP A 42 6.20 22.63 3.48
C ASP A 42 7.58 21.98 3.41
N PHE A 43 7.85 20.95 4.23
CA PHE A 43 9.05 20.14 4.12
C PHE A 43 9.11 19.39 2.77
N GLY A 44 7.95 19.00 2.22
CA GLY A 44 7.81 18.51 0.85
C GLY A 44 8.42 17.13 0.57
N ILE A 45 9.02 16.48 1.56
CA ILE A 45 9.66 15.17 1.42
C ILE A 45 8.95 14.14 2.31
N VAL A 46 8.53 13.04 1.70
CA VAL A 46 8.03 11.87 2.43
C VAL A 46 9.19 10.92 2.72
N ALA A 47 9.32 10.53 3.98
CA ALA A 47 10.36 9.60 4.41
C ALA A 47 10.20 8.22 3.76
N GLN A 48 11.33 7.53 3.59
CA GLN A 48 11.40 6.18 3.01
C GLN A 48 11.70 5.14 4.10
N PRO A 49 11.05 3.95 4.06
CA PRO A 49 11.38 2.84 4.93
C PRO A 49 12.85 2.46 4.84
N GLN A 50 13.48 2.18 5.98
CA GLN A 50 14.89 1.81 6.09
C GLN A 50 15.04 0.32 6.39
N GLY A 51 16.22 -0.25 6.11
CA GLY A 51 16.49 -1.67 6.39
C GLY A 51 15.71 -2.64 5.51
N VAL A 52 15.27 -2.20 4.33
CA VAL A 52 14.60 -3.03 3.33
C VAL A 52 15.61 -3.89 2.56
N PRO A 53 15.23 -5.10 2.12
CA PRO A 53 16.17 -6.05 1.51
C PRO A 53 16.68 -5.66 0.12
N PHE A 54 15.93 -4.82 -0.60
CA PHE A 54 16.26 -4.41 -1.96
C PHE A 54 16.04 -2.90 -2.14
N SER A 55 16.92 -2.28 -2.92
CA SER A 55 16.88 -0.84 -3.19
C SER A 55 15.74 -0.45 -4.11
N GLY A 56 15.39 -1.29 -5.10
CA GLY A 56 14.32 -0.99 -6.06
C GLY A 56 13.90 -2.14 -6.97
N ALA A 57 12.97 -1.85 -7.88
CA ALA A 57 12.25 -2.87 -8.66
C ALA A 57 13.16 -3.71 -9.58
N ALA A 58 14.22 -3.12 -10.13
CA ALA A 58 15.19 -3.83 -10.99
C ALA A 58 16.00 -4.89 -10.21
N GLU A 59 16.40 -4.56 -8.98
CA GLU A 59 17.12 -5.50 -8.11
C GLU A 59 16.21 -6.67 -7.71
N ILE A 60 14.97 -6.35 -7.33
CA ILE A 60 13.93 -7.32 -7.02
C ILE A 60 13.63 -8.23 -8.20
N GLY A 61 13.49 -7.67 -9.40
CA GLY A 61 13.22 -8.43 -10.62
C GLY A 61 14.28 -9.48 -10.89
N LYS A 62 15.55 -9.08 -10.83
CA LYS A 62 16.69 -9.99 -10.96
C LYS A 62 16.67 -11.09 -9.88
N ALA A 63 16.46 -10.73 -8.62
CA ALA A 63 16.44 -11.67 -7.51
C ALA A 63 15.28 -12.67 -7.62
N LEU A 64 14.08 -12.20 -7.98
CA LEU A 64 12.91 -13.03 -8.19
C LEU A 64 13.14 -14.05 -9.31
N TYR A 65 13.67 -13.60 -10.45
CA TYR A 65 13.89 -14.51 -11.57
C TYR A 65 14.93 -15.58 -11.25
N ALA A 66 16.03 -15.21 -10.59
CA ALA A 66 17.01 -16.19 -10.10
C ALA A 66 16.36 -17.21 -9.16
N PHE A 67 15.55 -16.75 -8.21
CA PHE A 67 14.81 -17.60 -7.28
C PHE A 67 13.88 -18.60 -8.00
N GLU A 68 13.11 -18.15 -8.99
CA GLU A 68 12.19 -19.01 -9.73
C GLU A 68 12.92 -20.02 -10.62
N ASP A 69 14.08 -19.65 -11.16
CA ASP A 69 14.95 -20.56 -11.93
C ASP A 69 15.54 -21.65 -11.04
N ASP A 70 15.97 -21.30 -9.82
CA ASP A 70 16.39 -22.27 -8.80
C ASP A 70 15.26 -23.23 -8.41
N GLU A 71 14.06 -22.71 -8.13
CA GLU A 71 12.90 -23.55 -7.83
C GLU A 71 12.52 -24.48 -9.00
N LYS A 72 12.71 -24.02 -10.24
CA LYS A 72 12.50 -24.85 -11.43
C LYS A 72 13.53 -25.98 -11.49
N ARG A 73 14.83 -25.67 -11.33
CA ARG A 73 15.92 -26.67 -11.29
C ARG A 73 15.72 -27.70 -10.19
N GLU A 74 15.34 -27.28 -8.98
CA GLU A 74 15.06 -28.19 -7.87
C GLU A 74 13.87 -29.13 -8.17
N ARG A 75 12.80 -28.60 -8.77
CA ARG A 75 11.64 -29.41 -9.18
C ARG A 75 12.00 -30.42 -10.26
N GLU A 76 12.80 -30.03 -11.24
CA GLU A 76 13.29 -30.91 -12.31
C GLU A 76 14.22 -32.00 -11.76
N ALA A 77 15.14 -31.64 -10.85
CA ALA A 77 16.02 -32.61 -10.17
C ALA A 77 15.22 -33.62 -9.33
N LYS A 78 14.22 -33.17 -8.56
CA LYS A 78 13.33 -34.05 -7.80
C LYS A 78 12.51 -34.99 -8.69
N ARG A 79 12.03 -34.48 -9.83
CA ARG A 79 11.33 -35.30 -10.84
C ARG A 79 12.26 -36.35 -11.43
N ALA A 80 13.48 -35.98 -11.78
CA ALA A 80 14.49 -36.90 -12.30
C ALA A 80 14.87 -37.98 -11.27
N SER A 81 15.07 -37.62 -9.99
CA SER A 81 15.36 -38.59 -8.93
C SER A 81 14.19 -39.52 -8.61
N ALA A 82 12.95 -39.05 -8.76
CA ALA A 82 11.75 -39.88 -8.57
C ALA A 82 11.47 -40.81 -9.77
N GLN A 83 12.04 -40.52 -10.94
CA GLN A 83 11.90 -41.32 -12.17
C GLN A 83 13.02 -42.35 -12.37
N GLN A 84 14.05 -42.37 -11.51
CA GLN A 84 15.02 -43.46 -11.50
C GLN A 84 14.37 -44.72 -10.91
N PRO A 85 14.24 -45.83 -11.68
CA PRO A 85 13.71 -47.07 -11.14
C PRO A 85 14.66 -47.62 -10.07
N ALA A 86 14.11 -48.26 -9.04
CA ALA A 86 14.84 -48.99 -8.01
C ALA A 86 15.56 -50.23 -8.60
N GLN A 87 16.50 -50.03 -9.51
CA GLN A 87 17.44 -51.05 -9.97
C GLN A 87 18.62 -51.06 -9.00
N GLY A 88 18.43 -51.72 -7.85
CA GLY A 88 19.48 -51.84 -6.85
C GLY A 88 19.15 -52.67 -5.61
N MET A 89 18.08 -53.46 -5.63
CA MET A 89 17.73 -54.34 -4.50
C MET A 89 17.54 -55.78 -4.94
N GLN A 90 18.52 -56.29 -5.69
CA GLN A 90 18.79 -57.70 -5.94
C GLN A 90 20.19 -57.77 -6.55
N VAL A 91 21.22 -58.03 -5.75
CA VAL A 91 22.02 -59.27 -5.75
C VAL A 91 22.97 -59.18 -4.55
N ALA A 92 22.65 -59.87 -3.45
CA ALA A 92 23.63 -60.22 -2.45
C ALA A 92 23.93 -61.71 -2.63
N ASN A 93 24.93 -62.03 -3.44
CA ASN A 93 25.88 -63.11 -3.11
C ASN A 93 27.05 -63.20 -4.10
N ALA A 94 28.21 -63.45 -3.49
CA ALA A 94 29.45 -64.01 -4.02
C ALA A 94 30.52 -63.08 -4.65
N ALA A 95 31.61 -63.00 -3.87
CA ALA A 95 33.03 -62.98 -4.26
C ALA A 95 33.67 -61.71 -4.86
N GLN A 96 34.53 -61.09 -4.05
CA GLN A 96 35.68 -60.25 -4.44
C GLN A 96 36.79 -61.13 -5.06
N PRO A 97 37.70 -60.60 -5.92
CA PRO A 97 38.84 -59.80 -5.44
C PRO A 97 39.32 -58.62 -6.32
N ALA A 98 39.87 -57.64 -5.59
CA ALA A 98 41.07 -56.82 -5.81
C ALA A 98 41.17 -55.80 -6.97
N ASP A 99 41.70 -54.63 -6.55
CA ASP A 99 42.38 -53.57 -7.30
C ASP A 99 41.55 -52.63 -8.20
N ALA A 100 40.93 -51.63 -7.55
CA ALA A 100 40.85 -50.27 -8.11
C ALA A 100 40.65 -49.26 -6.97
N GLN A 101 41.60 -48.33 -6.80
CA GLN A 101 41.40 -47.13 -5.98
C GLN A 101 40.28 -46.29 -6.59
N PRO A 102 39.23 -45.89 -5.85
CA PRO A 102 38.28 -44.92 -6.36
C PRO A 102 38.94 -43.54 -6.37
N ALA A 103 39.08 -42.96 -7.56
CA ALA A 103 39.36 -41.54 -7.71
C ALA A 103 38.28 -40.72 -6.99
N ALA A 104 38.70 -39.81 -6.13
CA ALA A 104 37.80 -38.91 -5.41
C ALA A 104 36.96 -38.08 -6.40
N PRO A 105 35.63 -38.02 -6.27
CA PRO A 105 34.85 -37.08 -7.04
C PRO A 105 35.22 -35.66 -6.60
N GLN A 106 35.74 -34.91 -7.56
CA GLN A 106 36.04 -33.49 -7.47
C GLN A 106 34.86 -32.73 -6.87
N ASN A 107 35.19 -31.85 -5.91
CA ASN A 107 34.31 -30.86 -5.26
C ASN A 107 33.24 -30.31 -6.21
N GLN A 108 32.05 -30.92 -6.20
CA GLN A 108 30.83 -30.19 -6.52
C GLN A 108 30.52 -29.38 -5.26
N MET A 109 30.76 -28.07 -5.31
CA MET A 109 30.27 -27.15 -4.29
C MET A 109 28.75 -27.28 -4.23
N THR A 110 28.26 -28.06 -3.28
CA THR A 110 26.85 -28.14 -2.94
C THR A 110 26.42 -26.73 -2.54
N PRO A 111 25.44 -26.11 -3.23
CA PRO A 111 24.94 -24.81 -2.80
C PRO A 111 24.42 -24.90 -1.36
N PRO A 112 24.59 -23.86 -0.54
CA PRO A 112 24.21 -23.89 0.87
C PRO A 112 22.74 -24.31 0.98
N ARG A 113 22.50 -25.39 1.72
CA ARG A 113 21.16 -25.94 1.98
C ARG A 113 20.33 -24.82 2.62
N LYS A 114 19.20 -24.43 2.00
CA LYS A 114 18.22 -23.52 2.63
C LYS A 114 17.99 -23.97 4.07
N ALA A 115 18.14 -23.06 5.03
CA ALA A 115 17.82 -23.35 6.43
C ALA A 115 16.37 -23.88 6.47
N ALA A 116 16.15 -25.00 7.16
CA ALA A 116 14.97 -25.85 6.96
C ALA A 116 13.59 -25.19 7.22
N ASN A 117 13.55 -23.92 7.68
CA ASN A 117 12.34 -23.20 8.06
C ASN A 117 12.27 -21.76 7.51
N GLU A 118 13.13 -21.38 6.57
CA GLU A 118 13.13 -20.01 6.05
C GLU A 118 12.05 -19.79 4.98
N PRO A 119 11.20 -18.75 5.08
CA PRO A 119 10.18 -18.50 4.06
C PRO A 119 10.80 -18.20 2.70
N ALA A 120 10.06 -18.53 1.64
CA ALA A 120 10.42 -18.20 0.27
C ALA A 120 10.68 -16.69 0.08
N LEU A 121 11.60 -16.37 -0.82
CA LEU A 121 12.09 -15.01 -1.04
C LEU A 121 10.97 -13.96 -1.22
N PRO A 122 9.91 -14.20 -2.03
CA PRO A 122 8.85 -13.21 -2.20
C PRO A 122 8.12 -12.88 -0.90
N TYR A 123 7.81 -13.89 -0.09
CA TYR A 123 7.11 -13.67 1.18
C TYR A 123 8.03 -13.08 2.24
N ARG A 124 9.30 -13.48 2.29
CA ARG A 124 10.29 -12.87 3.20
C ARG A 124 10.44 -11.38 2.97
N THR A 125 10.63 -10.98 1.71
CA THR A 125 10.74 -9.58 1.30
C THR A 125 9.49 -8.79 1.69
N TYR A 126 8.30 -9.35 1.41
CA TYR A 126 7.03 -8.75 1.83
C TYR A 126 6.98 -8.51 3.35
N ARG A 127 7.43 -9.48 4.16
CA ARG A 127 7.44 -9.33 5.64
C ARG A 127 8.35 -8.20 6.10
N GLU A 128 9.53 -8.10 5.51
CA GLU A 128 10.54 -7.09 5.83
C GLU A 128 10.07 -5.68 5.42
N GLU A 129 9.51 -5.54 4.22
CA GLU A 129 8.93 -4.28 3.73
C GLU A 129 7.72 -3.83 4.60
N VAL A 130 6.82 -4.75 4.99
CA VAL A 130 5.72 -4.42 5.92
C VAL A 130 6.25 -3.93 7.27
N LYS A 131 7.28 -4.60 7.82
CA LYS A 131 7.88 -4.21 9.09
C LYS A 131 8.52 -2.82 9.00
N ALA A 132 9.33 -2.58 7.96
CA ALA A 132 9.98 -1.29 7.74
C ALA A 132 8.96 -0.15 7.57
N ARG A 133 7.87 -0.40 6.83
CA ARG A 133 6.75 0.54 6.68
C ARG A 133 6.11 0.90 8.02
N VAL A 134 5.83 -0.09 8.87
CA VAL A 134 5.23 0.14 10.19
C VAL A 134 6.19 0.89 11.10
N ASP A 135 7.47 0.51 11.13
CA ASP A 135 8.48 1.18 11.96
C ASP A 135 8.60 2.66 11.61
N LEU A 136 8.57 2.99 10.32
CA LEU A 136 8.58 4.37 9.86
C LEU A 136 7.34 5.15 10.35
N ALA A 137 6.15 4.57 10.22
CA ALA A 137 4.92 5.20 10.69
C ALA A 137 4.88 5.39 12.22
N LEU A 138 5.45 4.44 12.97
CA LEU A 138 5.61 4.58 14.43
C LEU A 138 6.68 5.62 14.80
N ALA A 139 7.68 5.84 13.94
CA ALA A 139 8.71 6.85 14.15
C ALA A 139 8.21 8.27 13.89
N ALA A 140 7.28 8.46 12.95
CA ALA A 140 6.75 9.77 12.53
C ALA A 140 6.36 10.69 13.71
N GLU A 141 6.56 11.99 13.57
CA GLU A 141 6.16 12.96 14.59
C GLU A 141 4.63 13.12 14.61
N THR A 142 4.05 13.73 13.57
CA THR A 142 2.59 13.92 13.45
C THR A 142 1.98 12.81 12.59
N GLY A 143 2.60 12.52 11.45
CA GLY A 143 2.26 11.37 10.60
C GLY A 143 1.23 11.69 9.52
N PHE A 144 1.09 12.95 9.12
CA PHE A 144 0.19 13.32 8.03
C PHE A 144 0.66 12.78 6.68
N ALA A 145 1.97 12.85 6.41
CA ALA A 145 2.57 12.21 5.25
C ALA A 145 2.26 10.70 5.20
N GLU A 146 2.36 9.98 6.33
CA GLU A 146 2.06 8.55 6.37
C GLU A 146 0.57 8.24 6.17
N ARG A 147 -0.32 9.11 6.68
CA ARG A 147 -1.77 9.01 6.42
C ARG A 147 -2.10 9.24 4.95
N LEU A 148 -1.40 10.16 4.29
CA LEU A 148 -1.50 10.35 2.83
C LEU A 148 -0.93 9.16 2.05
N VAL A 149 0.20 8.59 2.47
CA VAL A 149 0.75 7.36 1.87
C VAL A 149 -0.26 6.22 2.00
N MET A 150 -0.89 6.03 3.16
CA MET A 150 -1.98 5.05 3.34
C MET A 150 -3.13 5.28 2.35
N PHE A 151 -3.56 6.53 2.19
CA PHE A 151 -4.62 6.89 1.24
C PHE A 151 -4.23 6.57 -0.20
N TRP A 152 -3.04 6.98 -0.65
CA TRP A 152 -2.61 6.81 -2.04
C TRP A 152 -2.22 5.36 -2.36
N SER A 153 -1.57 4.64 -1.44
CA SER A 153 -1.32 3.20 -1.57
C SER A 153 -2.61 2.39 -1.65
N ASN A 154 -3.70 2.89 -1.06
CA ASN A 154 -5.03 2.28 -1.20
C ASN A 154 -5.75 2.72 -2.49
N HIS A 155 -5.55 3.97 -2.92
CA HIS A 155 -6.12 4.51 -4.15
C HIS A 155 -5.58 3.80 -5.39
N PHE A 156 -4.26 3.62 -5.46
CA PHE A 156 -3.56 2.91 -6.52
C PHE A 156 -3.10 1.53 -6.03
N CYS A 157 -4.02 0.75 -5.46
CA CYS A 157 -3.64 -0.46 -4.77
C CYS A 157 -3.09 -1.56 -5.70
N VAL A 158 -2.19 -2.38 -5.17
CA VAL A 158 -1.78 -3.66 -5.77
C VAL A 158 -2.12 -4.80 -4.81
N GLY A 159 -2.36 -5.99 -5.36
CA GLY A 159 -2.61 -7.20 -4.58
C GLY A 159 -1.36 -8.08 -4.45
N ALA A 160 -0.70 -8.07 -3.29
CA ALA A 160 0.48 -8.89 -2.98
C ALA A 160 0.21 -10.41 -3.02
N THR A 161 -1.06 -10.84 -3.09
CA THR A 161 -1.45 -12.25 -3.24
C THR A 161 -1.59 -12.69 -4.68
N LYS A 162 -1.63 -11.77 -5.67
CA LYS A 162 -1.85 -12.07 -7.10
C LYS A 162 -0.77 -12.96 -7.71
N SER A 163 0.50 -12.68 -7.43
CA SER A 163 1.65 -13.41 -7.96
C SER A 163 2.86 -13.26 -7.04
N ASN A 164 3.92 -14.05 -7.26
CA ASN A 164 5.20 -13.82 -6.57
C ASN A 164 5.79 -12.44 -6.89
N MET A 165 5.57 -11.93 -8.11
CA MET A 165 6.05 -10.61 -8.53
C MET A 165 5.30 -9.48 -7.81
N SER A 166 3.97 -9.53 -7.77
CA SER A 166 3.19 -8.56 -6.98
C SER A 166 3.56 -8.65 -5.49
N ARG A 167 3.79 -9.86 -4.95
CA ARG A 167 4.16 -10.05 -3.54
C ARG A 167 5.48 -9.38 -3.18
N ILE A 168 6.53 -9.67 -3.95
CA ILE A 168 7.88 -9.19 -3.66
C ILE A 168 8.01 -7.68 -3.93
N MET A 169 7.25 -7.15 -4.90
CA MET A 169 7.33 -5.73 -5.29
C MET A 169 6.36 -4.82 -4.53
N ALA A 170 5.44 -5.34 -3.70
CA ALA A 170 4.40 -4.51 -3.07
C ALA A 170 4.95 -3.34 -2.24
N GLY A 171 6.01 -3.57 -1.44
CA GLY A 171 6.66 -2.51 -0.67
C GLY A 171 7.41 -1.51 -1.55
N THR A 172 8.15 -2.02 -2.53
CA THR A 172 8.89 -1.18 -3.49
C THR A 172 7.97 -0.33 -4.35
N TYR A 173 6.80 -0.85 -4.71
CA TYR A 173 5.76 -0.08 -5.40
C TYR A 173 5.34 1.16 -4.59
N GLU A 174 5.08 1.01 -3.29
CA GLU A 174 4.79 2.16 -2.42
C GLU A 174 5.98 3.13 -2.35
N ARG A 175 7.22 2.62 -2.28
CA ARG A 175 8.45 3.43 -2.21
C ARG A 175 8.77 4.20 -3.47
N GLU A 176 8.49 3.64 -4.65
CA GLU A 176 8.86 4.22 -5.95
C GLU A 176 7.70 4.99 -6.58
N ALA A 177 6.46 4.50 -6.51
CA ALA A 177 5.33 5.08 -7.21
C ALA A 177 4.44 5.99 -6.36
N ILE A 178 4.47 5.84 -5.02
CA ILE A 178 3.57 6.58 -4.13
C ILE A 178 4.33 7.62 -3.33
N ARG A 179 5.24 7.20 -2.45
CA ARG A 179 5.95 8.07 -1.48
C ARG A 179 6.60 9.30 -2.13
N PRO A 180 7.34 9.19 -3.26
CA PRO A 180 8.00 10.34 -3.87
C PRO A 180 7.04 11.40 -4.41
N HIS A 181 5.78 11.02 -4.67
CA HIS A 181 4.81 11.87 -5.36
C HIS A 181 3.70 12.39 -4.43
N VAL A 182 3.66 12.00 -3.15
CA VAL A 182 2.63 12.44 -2.20
C VAL A 182 2.57 13.97 -2.11
N PHE A 183 3.71 14.65 -2.09
CA PHE A 183 3.79 16.11 -2.12
C PHE A 183 4.17 16.67 -3.51
N GLY A 184 3.86 15.92 -4.57
CA GLY A 184 4.10 16.32 -5.96
C GLY A 184 2.80 16.57 -6.73
N ARG A 185 2.86 16.40 -8.05
CA ARG A 185 1.68 16.50 -8.92
C ARG A 185 0.98 15.16 -9.06
N PHE A 186 -0.35 15.18 -9.10
CA PHE A 186 -1.16 13.98 -9.30
C PHE A 186 -0.82 13.25 -10.61
N GLU A 187 -0.52 13.98 -11.69
CA GLU A 187 -0.15 13.39 -12.98
C GLU A 187 1.13 12.54 -12.89
N GLU A 188 2.11 12.97 -12.09
CA GLU A 188 3.35 12.24 -11.90
C GLU A 188 3.12 10.98 -11.10
N MET A 189 2.31 11.06 -10.04
CA MET A 189 1.90 9.89 -9.26
C MET A 189 1.13 8.89 -10.12
N LEU A 190 0.19 9.36 -10.93
CA LEU A 190 -0.58 8.52 -11.84
C LEU A 190 0.36 7.79 -12.81
N VAL A 191 1.22 8.51 -13.52
CA VAL A 191 2.16 7.88 -14.47
C VAL A 191 3.10 6.90 -13.76
N ALA A 192 3.60 7.24 -12.57
CA ALA A 192 4.47 6.36 -11.80
C ALA A 192 3.74 5.08 -11.37
N ALA A 193 2.50 5.19 -10.88
CA ALA A 193 1.68 4.06 -10.46
C ALA A 193 1.33 3.13 -11.63
N GLU A 194 0.77 3.67 -12.72
CA GLU A 194 0.27 2.87 -13.84
C GLU A 194 1.37 2.24 -14.70
N SER A 195 2.60 2.76 -14.64
CA SER A 195 3.75 2.18 -15.32
C SER A 195 4.62 1.29 -14.43
N HIS A 196 4.35 1.20 -13.12
CA HIS A 196 5.17 0.38 -12.24
C HIS A 196 4.97 -1.13 -12.52
N PRO A 197 6.03 -1.95 -12.53
CA PRO A 197 5.94 -3.39 -12.81
C PRO A 197 4.91 -4.16 -11.97
N ALA A 198 4.76 -3.80 -10.69
CA ALA A 198 3.75 -4.39 -9.81
C ALA A 198 2.31 -4.13 -10.29
N MET A 199 2.00 -2.92 -10.79
CA MET A 199 0.67 -2.57 -11.31
C MET A 199 0.41 -3.27 -12.65
N LEU A 200 1.40 -3.26 -13.55
CA LEU A 200 1.32 -3.94 -14.84
C LEU A 200 1.11 -5.45 -14.73
N ASP A 201 1.59 -6.08 -13.65
CA ASP A 201 1.33 -7.48 -13.34
C ASP A 201 -0.01 -7.68 -12.63
N PHE A 202 -0.34 -6.80 -11.68
CA PHE A 202 -1.58 -6.90 -10.92
C PHE A 202 -2.82 -6.84 -11.83
N LEU A 203 -2.82 -5.92 -12.80
CA LEU A 203 -3.90 -5.70 -13.75
C LEU A 203 -3.62 -6.32 -15.13
N ASP A 204 -2.65 -7.24 -15.19
CA ASP A 204 -2.33 -8.07 -16.36
C ASP A 204 -2.02 -7.30 -17.66
N ASN A 205 -1.67 -5.99 -17.58
CA ASN A 205 -1.34 -5.18 -18.74
C ASN A 205 -0.07 -5.64 -19.45
N ARG A 206 0.88 -6.25 -18.73
CA ARG A 206 2.09 -6.82 -19.35
C ARG A 206 1.77 -7.93 -20.38
N GLN A 207 0.55 -8.48 -20.35
CA GLN A 207 0.03 -9.47 -21.30
C GLN A 207 -0.83 -8.85 -22.42
N SER A 208 -1.13 -7.55 -22.34
CA SER A 208 -1.95 -6.82 -23.32
C SER A 208 -1.19 -6.62 -24.63
N ILE A 209 -1.82 -6.97 -25.75
CA ILE A 209 -1.22 -6.91 -27.09
C ILE A 209 -2.15 -6.12 -28.02
N GLY A 210 -1.58 -5.13 -28.71
CA GLY A 210 -2.28 -4.37 -29.74
C GLY A 210 -2.73 -5.30 -30.86
N PRO A 211 -4.03 -5.36 -31.22
CA PRO A 211 -4.52 -6.25 -32.26
C PRO A 211 -3.81 -6.06 -33.61
N ASN A 212 -3.42 -4.82 -33.93
CA ASN A 212 -2.70 -4.47 -35.15
C ASN A 212 -1.19 -4.42 -34.99
N SER A 213 -0.65 -4.73 -33.81
CA SER A 213 0.79 -4.84 -33.57
C SER A 213 1.42 -6.03 -34.32
N PRO A 214 2.75 -6.05 -34.55
CA PRO A 214 3.43 -7.20 -35.13
C PRO A 214 3.19 -8.52 -34.38
N ALA A 215 3.03 -8.48 -33.05
CA ALA A 215 2.68 -9.67 -32.28
C ALA A 215 1.20 -10.03 -32.39
N GLY A 216 0.30 -9.05 -32.38
CA GLY A 216 -1.16 -9.24 -32.51
C GLY A 216 -1.54 -9.93 -33.81
N ARG A 217 -1.03 -9.42 -34.94
CA ARG A 217 -1.26 -9.99 -36.28
C ARG A 217 -0.77 -11.43 -36.43
N ARG A 218 0.29 -11.81 -35.72
CA ARG A 218 0.85 -13.19 -35.77
C ARG A 218 0.16 -14.17 -34.85
N ARG A 219 -0.28 -13.73 -33.67
CA ARG A 219 -0.74 -14.61 -32.58
C ARG A 219 -2.25 -14.66 -32.42
N GLY A 220 -3.00 -13.76 -33.08
CA GLY A 220 -4.45 -13.64 -32.90
C GLY A 220 -4.85 -13.33 -31.45
N ARG A 221 -3.96 -12.71 -30.67
CA ARG A 221 -4.19 -12.37 -29.26
C ARG A 221 -4.79 -10.98 -29.12
N GLY A 222 -5.70 -10.83 -28.16
CA GLY A 222 -6.46 -9.61 -27.94
C GLY A 222 -5.90 -8.69 -26.85
N LEU A 223 -6.56 -7.55 -26.71
CA LEU A 223 -6.32 -6.56 -25.68
C LEU A 223 -6.73 -7.09 -24.30
N ASN A 224 -5.97 -6.72 -23.27
CA ASN A 224 -6.45 -6.74 -21.90
C ASN A 224 -6.84 -5.31 -21.51
N GLU A 225 -8.11 -5.12 -21.15
CA GLU A 225 -8.67 -3.80 -20.82
C GLU A 225 -8.64 -3.46 -19.33
N ASN A 226 -8.24 -4.40 -18.45
CA ASN A 226 -8.38 -4.23 -17.01
C ASN A 226 -7.68 -2.96 -16.52
N LEU A 227 -6.39 -2.79 -16.82
CA LEU A 227 -5.66 -1.59 -16.42
C LEU A 227 -6.30 -0.30 -16.95
N ALA A 228 -6.70 -0.27 -18.21
CA ALA A 228 -7.37 0.89 -18.80
C ALA A 228 -8.69 1.20 -18.10
N ARG A 229 -9.48 0.18 -17.77
CA ARG A 229 -10.73 0.32 -17.02
C ARG A 229 -10.46 0.90 -15.64
N GLU A 230 -9.51 0.35 -14.89
CA GLU A 230 -9.22 0.84 -13.54
C GLU A 230 -8.64 2.27 -13.56
N ILE A 231 -7.81 2.61 -14.54
CA ILE A 231 -7.31 3.97 -14.73
C ILE A 231 -8.49 4.94 -14.84
N MET A 232 -9.44 4.67 -15.73
CA MET A 232 -10.58 5.57 -15.96
C MET A 232 -11.57 5.56 -14.80
N GLU A 233 -11.88 4.38 -14.26
CA GLU A 233 -12.95 4.17 -13.29
C GLU A 233 -12.52 4.46 -11.85
N LEU A 234 -11.39 3.93 -11.42
CA LEU A 234 -10.99 3.86 -10.01
C LEU A 234 -9.88 4.84 -9.66
N HIS A 235 -9.03 5.17 -10.62
CA HIS A 235 -7.85 5.99 -10.41
C HIS A 235 -8.02 7.44 -10.89
N THR A 236 -8.92 7.71 -11.85
CA THR A 236 -9.09 9.06 -12.41
C THR A 236 -10.53 9.56 -12.42
N LEU A 237 -11.35 9.21 -13.41
CA LEU A 237 -12.61 9.91 -13.71
C LEU A 237 -13.75 9.52 -12.76
N GLY A 238 -13.65 8.37 -12.11
CA GLY A 238 -14.75 7.78 -11.35
C GLY A 238 -15.72 7.03 -12.27
N VAL A 239 -16.50 6.09 -11.70
CA VAL A 239 -17.53 5.29 -12.42
C VAL A 239 -18.50 6.14 -13.26
N SER A 240 -18.82 7.35 -12.79
CA SER A 240 -19.71 8.30 -13.48
C SER A 240 -18.96 9.41 -14.21
N GLY A 241 -17.71 9.15 -14.60
CA GLY A 241 -16.78 10.13 -15.16
C GLY A 241 -17.04 10.58 -16.60
N GLY A 242 -18.10 10.06 -17.24
CA GLY A 242 -18.53 10.47 -18.58
C GLY A 242 -17.75 9.83 -19.74
N TYR A 243 -17.15 8.66 -19.52
CA TYR A 243 -16.48 7.89 -20.57
C TYR A 243 -17.32 6.70 -21.04
N SER A 244 -17.06 6.23 -22.25
CA SER A 244 -17.71 5.06 -22.85
C SER A 244 -16.84 3.81 -22.75
N GLN A 245 -17.43 2.64 -23.02
CA GLN A 245 -16.65 1.40 -23.18
C GLN A 245 -15.65 1.50 -24.34
N ALA A 246 -15.93 2.29 -25.38
CA ALA A 246 -14.98 2.51 -26.47
C ALA A 246 -13.74 3.28 -25.99
N ASP A 247 -13.90 4.22 -25.06
CA ASP A 247 -12.77 4.94 -24.46
C ASP A 247 -11.89 4.00 -23.63
N VAL A 248 -12.48 3.04 -22.90
CA VAL A 248 -11.73 2.00 -22.19
C VAL A 248 -10.90 1.16 -23.16
N THR A 249 -11.51 0.67 -24.24
CA THR A 249 -10.81 -0.10 -25.29
C THR A 249 -9.68 0.72 -25.93
N ASN A 250 -9.92 2.02 -26.16
CA ASN A 250 -8.95 2.90 -26.78
C ASN A 250 -7.79 3.26 -25.85
N LEU A 251 -8.05 3.48 -24.56
CA LEU A 251 -6.97 3.63 -23.59
C LEU A 251 -6.17 2.33 -23.48
N ALA A 252 -6.84 1.16 -23.51
CA ALA A 252 -6.16 -0.13 -23.53
C ALA A 252 -5.22 -0.26 -24.73
N ARG A 253 -5.64 0.18 -25.93
CA ARG A 253 -4.78 0.29 -27.11
C ARG A 253 -3.58 1.19 -26.87
N ILE A 254 -3.81 2.40 -26.36
CA ILE A 254 -2.76 3.40 -26.08
C ILE A 254 -1.68 2.86 -25.12
N ILE A 255 -2.06 2.08 -24.10
CA ILE A 255 -1.12 1.55 -23.10
C ILE A 255 -0.59 0.15 -23.42
N THR A 256 -0.93 -0.42 -24.58
CA THR A 256 -0.27 -1.67 -25.03
C THR A 256 1.23 -1.47 -25.20
N GLY A 257 2.00 -2.54 -25.03
CA GLY A 257 3.46 -2.47 -25.07
C GLY A 257 4.10 -1.98 -23.77
N TRP A 258 3.35 -1.40 -22.82
CA TRP A 258 3.82 -1.19 -21.45
C TRP A 258 3.92 -2.56 -20.76
N THR A 259 5.15 -2.99 -20.48
CA THR A 259 5.43 -4.35 -20.03
C THR A 259 6.53 -4.38 -18.99
N VAL A 260 6.80 -5.59 -18.49
CA VAL A 260 7.87 -5.88 -17.54
C VAL A 260 8.97 -6.64 -18.27
N VAL A 261 10.21 -6.20 -18.13
CA VAL A 261 11.36 -6.84 -18.76
C VAL A 261 11.50 -8.27 -18.24
N GLY A 262 11.57 -9.24 -19.17
CA GLY A 262 11.73 -10.66 -18.84
C GLY A 262 13.12 -11.04 -18.33
N ARG A 263 13.30 -12.34 -18.05
CA ARG A 263 14.52 -12.91 -17.46
C ARG A 263 15.76 -12.65 -18.30
N GLU A 264 15.60 -12.68 -19.61
CA GLU A 264 16.67 -12.52 -20.59
C GLU A 264 17.17 -11.07 -20.68
N GLY A 265 16.49 -10.11 -20.06
CA GLY A 265 16.94 -8.71 -20.02
C GLY A 265 16.95 -8.00 -21.38
N VAL A 266 16.23 -8.52 -22.37
CA VAL A 266 16.29 -8.04 -23.77
C VAL A 266 15.94 -6.54 -23.90
N LEU A 267 14.99 -6.06 -23.11
CA LEU A 267 14.51 -4.67 -23.16
C LEU A 267 15.04 -3.79 -22.02
N GLY A 268 15.97 -4.29 -21.20
CA GLY A 268 16.51 -3.56 -20.05
C GLY A 268 16.81 -4.45 -18.85
N PHE A 269 16.74 -3.88 -17.65
CA PHE A 269 16.97 -4.65 -16.43
C PHE A 269 15.80 -5.60 -16.12
N PRO A 270 16.03 -6.88 -15.82
CA PRO A 270 14.95 -7.82 -15.53
C PRO A 270 14.02 -7.34 -14.42
N GLY A 271 12.71 -7.44 -14.64
CA GLY A 271 11.65 -6.99 -13.74
C GLY A 271 11.41 -5.47 -13.69
N SER A 272 12.18 -4.67 -14.43
CA SER A 272 11.89 -3.24 -14.61
C SER A 272 10.79 -3.00 -15.64
N PHE A 273 10.26 -1.78 -15.68
CA PHE A 273 9.35 -1.32 -16.72
C PHE A 273 10.07 -1.23 -18.07
N ALA A 274 9.39 -1.62 -19.15
CA ALA A 274 9.81 -1.34 -20.51
C ALA A 274 8.64 -1.05 -21.44
N PHE A 275 8.94 -0.35 -22.53
CA PHE A 275 8.04 -0.22 -23.67
C PHE A 275 8.45 -1.16 -24.80
N ASN A 276 7.56 -2.05 -25.23
CA ASN A 276 7.77 -2.98 -26.32
C ASN A 276 6.92 -2.61 -27.54
N ALA A 277 7.56 -1.97 -28.53
CA ALA A 277 6.92 -1.57 -29.79
C ALA A 277 6.30 -2.74 -30.57
N GLY A 278 6.84 -3.96 -30.42
CA GLY A 278 6.30 -5.15 -31.10
C GLY A 278 4.96 -5.64 -30.54
N LEU A 279 4.57 -5.19 -29.34
CA LEU A 279 3.28 -5.47 -28.71
C LEU A 279 2.32 -4.29 -28.78
N HIS A 280 2.80 -3.09 -29.13
CA HIS A 280 2.04 -1.85 -29.07
C HIS A 280 1.13 -1.70 -30.30
N GLU A 281 -0.09 -1.23 -30.07
CA GLU A 281 -1.04 -0.85 -31.10
C GLU A 281 -0.51 0.37 -31.86
N PRO A 282 -0.26 0.27 -33.17
CA PRO A 282 0.30 1.37 -33.93
C PRO A 282 -0.77 2.42 -34.30
N GLY A 283 -0.33 3.66 -34.44
CA GLY A 283 -1.13 4.74 -35.03
C GLY A 283 -1.88 5.59 -34.01
N ALA A 284 -2.58 6.61 -34.53
CA ALA A 284 -3.33 7.54 -33.73
C ALA A 284 -4.58 6.86 -33.15
N THR A 285 -4.82 7.03 -31.83
CA THR A 285 -5.96 6.43 -31.15
C THR A 285 -6.85 7.53 -30.54
N PRO A 286 -8.18 7.50 -30.76
CA PRO A 286 -9.08 8.47 -30.16
C PRO A 286 -9.40 8.12 -28.70
N LEU A 287 -9.41 9.10 -27.80
CA LEU A 287 -9.81 8.94 -26.40
C LEU A 287 -10.46 10.24 -25.92
N LEU A 288 -11.69 10.16 -25.42
CA LEU A 288 -12.47 11.30 -24.90
C LEU A 288 -12.51 12.51 -25.86
N GLY A 289 -12.74 12.24 -27.15
CA GLY A 289 -12.83 13.27 -28.18
C GLY A 289 -11.50 13.89 -28.61
N ARG A 290 -10.36 13.37 -28.14
CA ARG A 290 -9.01 13.77 -28.56
C ARG A 290 -8.32 12.63 -29.30
N SER A 291 -7.37 12.95 -30.18
CA SER A 291 -6.54 11.98 -30.89
C SER A 291 -5.12 12.00 -30.31
N TYR A 292 -4.57 10.82 -30.02
CA TYR A 292 -3.22 10.65 -29.47
C TYR A 292 -2.34 9.95 -30.49
N ASP A 293 -1.33 10.63 -31.02
CA ASP A 293 -0.42 10.17 -32.07
C ASP A 293 1.07 10.21 -31.66
N GLN A 294 1.34 10.51 -30.38
CA GLN A 294 2.71 10.54 -29.86
C GLN A 294 3.36 9.15 -30.00
N PRO A 295 4.68 9.08 -30.26
CA PRO A 295 5.33 7.80 -30.50
C PRO A 295 5.55 7.00 -29.22
N GLY A 296 5.24 5.71 -29.28
CA GLY A 296 5.58 4.72 -28.27
C GLY A 296 5.06 5.06 -26.87
N ARG A 297 5.93 4.99 -25.85
CA ARG A 297 5.56 5.28 -24.44
C ARG A 297 4.88 6.64 -24.28
N ALA A 298 5.28 7.65 -25.07
CA ALA A 298 4.78 9.01 -24.94
C ALA A 298 3.27 9.11 -25.20
N GLN A 299 2.68 8.19 -25.99
CA GLN A 299 1.24 8.14 -26.22
C GLN A 299 0.45 7.93 -24.92
N GLY A 300 0.84 6.92 -24.14
CA GLY A 300 0.22 6.63 -22.85
C GLY A 300 0.48 7.73 -21.82
N VAL A 301 1.69 8.29 -21.78
CA VAL A 301 1.98 9.41 -20.86
C VAL A 301 1.11 10.63 -21.19
N ALA A 302 0.92 10.97 -22.47
CA ALA A 302 0.05 12.06 -22.88
C ALA A 302 -1.41 11.81 -22.48
N ALA A 303 -1.93 10.61 -22.73
CA ALA A 303 -3.29 10.24 -22.33
C ALA A 303 -3.51 10.29 -20.81
N LEU A 304 -2.58 9.75 -20.02
CA LEU A 304 -2.66 9.81 -18.55
C LEU A 304 -2.56 11.25 -18.02
N THR A 305 -1.74 12.10 -18.65
CA THR A 305 -1.64 13.52 -18.28
C THR A 305 -2.96 14.26 -18.47
N ASP A 306 -3.65 14.01 -19.59
CA ASP A 306 -4.95 14.61 -19.86
C ASP A 306 -6.05 14.07 -18.92
N LEU A 307 -6.04 12.76 -18.62
CA LEU A 307 -6.93 12.16 -17.62
C LEU A 307 -6.70 12.75 -16.23
N ALA A 308 -5.45 12.90 -15.80
CA ALA A 308 -5.09 13.49 -14.50
C ALA A 308 -5.63 14.92 -14.31
N ARG A 309 -5.74 15.69 -15.40
CA ARG A 309 -6.21 17.08 -15.40
C ARG A 309 -7.70 17.20 -15.70
N HIS A 310 -8.40 16.10 -15.94
CA HIS A 310 -9.81 16.13 -16.29
C HIS A 310 -10.67 16.66 -15.12
N PRO A 311 -11.72 17.49 -15.38
CA PRO A 311 -12.59 18.00 -14.31
C PRO A 311 -13.23 16.91 -13.46
N ALA A 312 -13.62 15.77 -14.05
CA ALA A 312 -14.14 14.63 -13.31
C ALA A 312 -13.12 14.07 -12.30
N THR A 313 -11.83 14.02 -12.68
CA THR A 313 -10.74 13.59 -11.80
C THR A 313 -10.55 14.52 -10.62
N SER A 314 -10.59 15.84 -10.85
CA SER A 314 -10.52 16.81 -9.75
C SER A 314 -11.62 16.59 -8.72
N ARG A 315 -12.85 16.34 -9.17
CA ARG A 315 -14.01 16.09 -8.29
C ARG A 315 -13.89 14.75 -7.59
N PHE A 316 -13.47 13.72 -8.32
CA PHE A 316 -13.32 12.36 -7.79
C PHE A 316 -12.27 12.32 -6.67
N ILE A 317 -11.06 12.84 -6.92
CA ILE A 317 -9.98 12.89 -5.94
C ILE A 317 -10.35 13.76 -4.74
N ALA A 318 -10.94 14.95 -4.96
CA ALA A 318 -11.41 15.81 -3.89
C ALA A 318 -12.45 15.12 -2.99
N THR A 319 -13.40 14.41 -3.59
CA THR A 319 -14.41 13.64 -2.85
C THR A 319 -13.77 12.53 -2.02
N LYS A 320 -12.81 11.79 -2.59
CA LYS A 320 -12.10 10.72 -1.86
C LYS A 320 -11.26 11.27 -0.71
N LEU A 321 -10.54 12.38 -0.89
CA LEU A 321 -9.75 13.01 0.18
C LEU A 321 -10.64 13.54 1.30
N ALA A 322 -11.70 14.28 0.97
CA ALA A 322 -12.65 14.79 1.96
C ALA A 322 -13.34 13.64 2.70
N ARG A 323 -13.71 12.57 1.99
CA ARG A 323 -14.26 11.36 2.61
C ARG A 323 -13.28 10.69 3.55
N HIS A 324 -12.04 10.58 3.12
CA HIS A 324 -11.02 9.87 3.88
C HIS A 324 -10.71 10.58 5.18
N PHE A 325 -10.53 11.90 5.14
CA PHE A 325 -10.12 12.65 6.32
C PHE A 325 -11.29 13.17 7.16
N VAL A 326 -12.44 13.55 6.58
CA VAL A 326 -13.46 14.32 7.33
C VAL A 326 -14.65 13.47 7.77
N ALA A 327 -15.39 12.90 6.82
CA ALA A 327 -16.63 12.15 7.11
C ALA A 327 -16.99 11.22 5.94
N ASP A 328 -17.78 10.17 6.17
CA ASP A 328 -18.24 9.27 5.08
C ASP A 328 -18.98 10.05 3.98
N ASP A 329 -19.80 11.01 4.40
CA ASP A 329 -20.49 12.00 3.57
C ASP A 329 -19.91 13.39 3.86
N PRO A 330 -18.83 13.80 3.15
CA PRO A 330 -18.18 15.07 3.43
C PRO A 330 -19.06 16.27 3.00
N PRO A 331 -18.91 17.44 3.65
CA PRO A 331 -19.62 18.65 3.27
C PRO A 331 -19.35 19.03 1.79
N THR A 332 -20.40 19.41 1.06
CA THR A 332 -20.30 19.66 -0.38
C THR A 332 -19.37 20.83 -0.69
N GLU A 333 -19.41 21.87 0.14
CA GLU A 333 -18.56 23.05 0.05
C GLU A 333 -17.07 22.73 0.21
N LEU A 334 -16.73 21.75 1.06
CA LEU A 334 -15.35 21.28 1.20
C LEU A 334 -14.91 20.56 -0.08
N VAL A 335 -15.75 19.67 -0.61
CA VAL A 335 -15.44 18.95 -1.87
C VAL A 335 -15.26 19.93 -3.02
N GLU A 336 -16.11 20.95 -3.14
CA GLU A 336 -15.98 21.99 -4.18
C GLU A 336 -14.69 22.81 -4.02
N LEU A 337 -14.32 23.18 -2.80
CA LEU A 337 -13.07 23.88 -2.51
C LEU A 337 -11.85 23.06 -2.96
N LEU A 338 -11.79 21.79 -2.56
CA LEU A 338 -10.68 20.90 -2.94
C LEU A 338 -10.64 20.64 -4.44
N ALA A 339 -11.79 20.38 -5.07
CA ALA A 339 -11.86 20.13 -6.50
C ALA A 339 -11.44 21.35 -7.32
N ARG A 340 -11.85 22.55 -6.90
CA ARG A 340 -11.41 23.81 -7.52
C ARG A 340 -9.92 24.01 -7.38
N THR A 341 -9.38 23.86 -6.16
CA THR A 341 -7.94 23.98 -5.88
C THR A 341 -7.13 23.00 -6.73
N PHE A 342 -7.61 21.76 -6.86
CA PHE A 342 -6.98 20.75 -7.71
C PHE A 342 -6.94 21.19 -9.18
N ARG A 343 -8.05 21.69 -9.73
CA ARG A 343 -8.09 22.15 -11.13
C ARG A 343 -7.20 23.36 -11.39
N GLU A 344 -7.32 24.39 -10.56
CA GLU A 344 -6.61 25.66 -10.73
C GLU A 344 -5.10 25.51 -10.58
N SER A 345 -4.64 24.58 -9.74
CA SER A 345 -3.22 24.29 -9.55
C SER A 345 -2.66 23.26 -10.55
N GLY A 346 -3.49 22.69 -11.42
CA GLY A 346 -3.10 21.62 -12.33
C GLY A 346 -2.70 20.33 -11.60
N GLY A 347 -3.42 19.97 -10.53
CA GLY A 347 -3.20 18.75 -9.76
C GLY A 347 -2.03 18.83 -8.78
N ASP A 348 -1.67 20.02 -8.29
CA ASP A 348 -0.66 20.19 -7.22
C ASP A 348 -1.23 19.70 -5.88
N LEU A 349 -0.79 18.52 -5.43
CA LEU A 349 -1.34 17.87 -4.25
C LEU A 349 -1.10 18.67 -2.95
N PRO A 350 0.11 19.23 -2.70
CA PRO A 350 0.33 20.17 -1.61
C PRO A 350 -0.68 21.32 -1.53
N ALA A 351 -1.05 21.95 -2.65
CA ALA A 351 -2.05 23.01 -2.65
C ALA A 351 -3.42 22.51 -2.16
N VAL A 352 -3.84 21.32 -2.61
CA VAL A 352 -5.08 20.68 -2.18
C VAL A 352 -5.05 20.33 -0.68
N TYR A 353 -3.91 19.86 -0.16
CA TYR A 353 -3.77 19.53 1.26
C TYR A 353 -3.79 20.78 2.14
N ARG A 354 -3.15 21.88 1.70
CA ARG A 354 -3.25 23.17 2.39
C ARG A 354 -4.69 23.67 2.41
N ALA A 355 -5.44 23.51 1.32
CA ALA A 355 -6.87 23.87 1.30
C ALA A 355 -7.70 22.99 2.25
N LEU A 356 -7.39 21.69 2.36
CA LEU A 356 -8.05 20.78 3.30
C LEU A 356 -7.77 21.18 4.76
N ILE A 357 -6.50 21.39 5.12
CA ILE A 357 -6.08 21.78 6.47
C ILE A 357 -6.51 23.21 6.81
N GLY A 358 -6.59 24.10 5.82
CA GLY A 358 -7.04 25.48 6.02
C GLY A 358 -8.56 25.63 6.21
N SER A 359 -9.35 24.63 5.80
CA SER A 359 -10.81 24.70 5.85
C SER A 359 -11.36 24.45 7.24
N ASP A 360 -12.07 25.43 7.81
CA ASP A 360 -12.73 25.30 9.13
C ASP A 360 -13.69 24.09 9.18
N ALA A 361 -14.35 23.75 8.07
CA ALA A 361 -15.23 22.57 7.98
C ALA A 361 -14.50 21.25 8.30
N ALA A 362 -13.22 21.15 7.96
CA ALA A 362 -12.42 19.96 8.25
C ALA A 362 -12.01 19.85 9.74
N TRP A 363 -12.09 20.96 10.49
CA TRP A 363 -11.76 21.03 11.92
C TRP A 363 -13.00 20.90 12.79
N THR A 364 -14.13 21.47 12.38
CA THR A 364 -15.37 21.45 13.16
C THR A 364 -16.23 20.21 12.91
N ALA A 365 -15.95 19.44 11.85
CA ALA A 365 -16.67 18.20 11.57
C ALA A 365 -16.61 17.22 12.77
N PRO A 366 -17.74 16.60 13.13
CA PRO A 366 -17.75 15.56 14.15
C PRO A 366 -16.78 14.43 13.81
N ALA A 367 -16.05 13.93 14.81
CA ALA A 367 -15.18 12.76 14.69
C ALA A 367 -16.03 11.48 14.54
N SER A 368 -16.64 11.33 13.38
CA SER A 368 -17.58 10.26 13.06
C SER A 368 -16.90 9.09 12.39
N LYS A 369 -15.70 9.25 11.82
CA LYS A 369 -15.01 8.16 11.13
C LYS A 369 -14.38 7.21 12.12
N ILE A 370 -14.62 5.92 11.95
CA ILE A 370 -13.89 4.90 12.68
C ILE A 370 -12.50 4.75 12.06
N ARG A 371 -11.47 4.65 12.90
CA ARG A 371 -10.12 4.32 12.44
C ARG A 371 -10.16 2.99 11.69
N THR A 372 -9.57 2.91 10.50
CA THR A 372 -9.40 1.62 9.82
C THR A 372 -8.50 0.69 10.65
N PRO A 373 -8.49 -0.63 10.43
CA PRO A 373 -7.63 -1.52 11.22
C PRO A 373 -6.14 -1.15 11.23
N GLN A 374 -5.58 -0.69 10.12
CA GLN A 374 -4.20 -0.19 10.05
C GLN A 374 -4.01 1.11 10.87
N GLU A 375 -4.94 2.05 10.78
CA GLU A 375 -4.90 3.29 11.58
C GLU A 375 -5.01 2.98 13.08
N PHE A 376 -5.90 2.06 13.45
CA PHE A 376 -6.09 1.62 14.83
C PHE A 376 -4.84 0.93 15.37
N LEU A 377 -4.20 0.07 14.56
CA LEU A 377 -2.94 -0.58 14.92
C LEU A 377 -1.84 0.46 15.19
N LEU A 378 -1.60 1.37 14.25
CA LEU A 378 -0.55 2.39 14.38
C LEU A 378 -0.81 3.32 15.57
N ALA A 379 -2.03 3.82 15.71
CA ALA A 379 -2.41 4.68 16.83
C ALA A 379 -2.24 3.95 18.18
N SER A 380 -2.62 2.67 18.25
CA SER A 380 -2.49 1.87 19.49
C SER A 380 -1.03 1.64 19.87
N TYR A 381 -0.18 1.25 18.93
CA TYR A 381 1.25 1.05 19.21
C TYR A 381 1.95 2.36 19.58
N ARG A 382 1.58 3.48 18.94
CA ARG A 382 2.08 4.82 19.31
C ARG A 382 1.65 5.23 20.70
N ALA A 383 0.35 5.13 21.00
CA ALA A 383 -0.20 5.47 22.32
C ALA A 383 0.41 4.61 23.43
N LEU A 384 0.66 3.33 23.18
CA LEU A 384 1.28 2.43 24.15
C LEU A 384 2.81 2.56 24.22
N GLY A 385 3.44 3.34 23.33
CA GLY A 385 4.90 3.48 23.26
C GLY A 385 5.62 2.18 22.90
N ARG A 386 5.00 1.33 22.07
CA ARG A 386 5.50 -0.03 21.77
C ARG A 386 5.90 -0.19 20.31
N GLN A 387 6.88 -1.07 20.09
CA GLN A 387 7.32 -1.51 18.77
C GLN A 387 6.91 -2.97 18.55
N PRO A 388 6.07 -3.28 17.55
CA PRO A 388 5.67 -4.64 17.26
C PRO A 388 6.68 -5.40 16.40
N ASP A 389 6.70 -6.73 16.54
CA ASP A 389 7.28 -7.62 15.52
C ASP A 389 6.30 -7.85 14.34
N PHE A 390 6.75 -8.55 13.28
CA PHE A 390 5.90 -8.83 12.11
C PHE A 390 4.62 -9.61 12.46
N GLY A 391 4.67 -10.59 13.37
CA GLY A 391 3.50 -11.38 13.73
C GLY A 391 2.47 -10.55 14.49
N GLN A 392 2.94 -9.65 15.34
CA GLN A 392 2.12 -8.66 16.06
C GLN A 392 1.51 -7.59 15.15
N ILE A 393 2.07 -7.39 13.95
CA ILE A 393 1.47 -6.55 12.90
C ILE A 393 0.47 -7.38 12.08
N ALA A 394 0.93 -8.48 11.48
CA ALA A 394 0.19 -9.21 10.45
C ALA A 394 -1.03 -9.94 11.01
N GLY A 395 -0.92 -10.53 12.21
CA GLY A 395 -2.00 -11.28 12.84
C GLY A 395 -3.25 -10.43 13.05
N PRO A 396 -3.18 -9.34 13.84
CA PRO A 396 -4.33 -8.47 14.09
C PRO A 396 -4.95 -7.88 12.82
N LEU A 397 -4.12 -7.47 11.85
CA LEU A 397 -4.62 -6.91 10.58
C LEU A 397 -5.32 -7.94 9.71
N ALA A 398 -4.82 -9.18 9.67
CA ALA A 398 -5.48 -10.27 8.96
C ALA A 398 -6.86 -10.57 9.58
N THR A 399 -6.95 -10.66 10.92
CA THR A 399 -8.22 -10.91 11.60
C THR A 399 -9.20 -9.75 11.47
N MET A 400 -8.72 -8.50 11.44
CA MET A 400 -9.56 -7.32 11.22
C MET A 400 -9.85 -7.03 9.73
N GLY A 401 -9.34 -7.85 8.80
CA GLY A 401 -9.66 -7.77 7.37
C GLY A 401 -8.95 -6.67 6.58
N GLN A 402 -7.86 -6.08 7.11
CA GLN A 402 -7.06 -5.07 6.39
C GLN A 402 -5.55 -5.37 6.41
N PRO A 403 -5.09 -6.52 5.88
CA PRO A 403 -3.67 -6.80 5.69
C PRO A 403 -2.96 -5.71 4.85
N PHE A 404 -1.63 -5.65 4.87
CA PHE A 404 -0.91 -4.70 4.01
C PHE A 404 -0.89 -5.16 2.57
N TRP A 405 -1.20 -4.24 1.64
CA TRP A 405 -1.15 -4.46 0.19
C TRP A 405 -1.89 -5.72 -0.30
N GLN A 406 -2.99 -6.11 0.35
CA GLN A 406 -3.78 -7.30 -0.02
C GLN A 406 -5.29 -7.00 -0.05
N PRO A 407 -5.73 -5.95 -0.77
CA PRO A 407 -7.16 -5.70 -0.92
C PRO A 407 -7.82 -6.84 -1.69
N SER A 408 -9.14 -7.00 -1.54
CA SER A 408 -9.90 -8.04 -2.24
C SER A 408 -10.03 -7.81 -3.74
N GLY A 409 -9.82 -6.57 -4.20
CA GLY A 409 -9.93 -6.16 -5.60
C GLY A 409 -9.22 -4.84 -5.88
N PRO A 410 -9.24 -4.36 -7.14
CA PRO A 410 -8.52 -3.15 -7.57
C PRO A 410 -9.11 -1.85 -7.01
N ASN A 411 -10.33 -1.92 -6.44
CA ASN A 411 -10.97 -0.81 -5.73
C ASN A 411 -10.38 -0.52 -4.33
N GLY A 412 -9.37 -1.28 -3.91
CA GLY A 412 -8.72 -1.12 -2.62
C GLY A 412 -9.61 -1.51 -1.45
N TYR A 413 -9.19 -1.14 -0.25
CA TYR A 413 -9.99 -1.25 0.96
C TYR A 413 -11.07 -0.18 1.02
N ALA A 414 -12.23 -0.54 1.55
CA ALA A 414 -13.32 0.39 1.78
C ALA A 414 -12.91 1.50 2.76
N ASP A 415 -13.39 2.71 2.50
CA ASP A 415 -13.11 3.90 3.30
C ASP A 415 -14.37 4.41 4.02
N SER A 416 -15.32 3.52 4.33
CA SER A 416 -16.58 3.84 5.00
C SER A 416 -16.68 3.16 6.37
N ASN A 417 -17.42 3.78 7.28
CA ASN A 417 -17.66 3.21 8.61
C ASN A 417 -18.38 1.86 8.54
N ALA A 418 -19.31 1.70 7.61
CA ALA A 418 -20.10 0.47 7.46
C ALA A 418 -19.21 -0.77 7.26
N ALA A 419 -18.07 -0.62 6.58
CA ALA A 419 -17.12 -1.72 6.36
C ALA A 419 -16.34 -2.10 7.63
N TRP A 420 -16.13 -1.16 8.55
CA TRP A 420 -15.21 -1.33 9.69
C TRP A 420 -15.89 -1.39 11.06
N ALA A 421 -17.18 -1.04 11.13
CA ALA A 421 -17.97 -0.98 12.36
C ALA A 421 -19.08 -2.05 12.43
N SER A 422 -18.90 -3.19 11.73
CA SER A 422 -19.80 -4.34 11.88
C SER A 422 -19.71 -4.92 13.30
N ALA A 423 -20.77 -5.57 13.78
CA ALA A 423 -20.78 -6.15 15.14
C ALA A 423 -19.62 -7.14 15.36
N GLU A 424 -19.33 -7.98 14.36
CA GLU A 424 -18.18 -8.89 14.38
C GLU A 424 -16.85 -8.12 14.38
N GLY A 425 -16.71 -7.09 13.54
CA GLY A 425 -15.49 -6.27 13.49
C GLY A 425 -15.21 -5.55 14.81
N ILE A 426 -16.24 -5.04 15.50
CA ILE A 426 -16.10 -4.44 16.83
C ILE A 426 -15.67 -5.48 17.86
N LYS A 427 -16.25 -6.68 17.85
CA LYS A 427 -15.80 -7.79 18.72
C LYS A 427 -14.32 -8.11 18.49
N THR A 428 -13.89 -8.25 17.24
CA THR A 428 -12.50 -8.53 16.90
C THR A 428 -11.55 -7.42 17.40
N ARG A 429 -11.95 -6.15 17.30
CA ARG A 429 -11.17 -5.03 17.85
C ARG A 429 -11.03 -5.12 19.37
N ILE A 430 -12.09 -5.52 20.08
CA ILE A 430 -12.04 -5.74 21.54
C ILE A 430 -11.02 -6.83 21.87
N ASP A 431 -11.05 -7.96 21.18
CA ASP A 431 -10.12 -9.07 21.41
C ASP A 431 -8.66 -8.66 21.15
N VAL A 432 -8.42 -7.91 20.06
CA VAL A 432 -7.11 -7.34 19.72
C VAL A 432 -6.65 -6.33 20.77
N ALA A 433 -7.50 -5.38 21.16
CA ALA A 433 -7.19 -4.36 22.16
C ALA A 433 -6.89 -4.98 23.54
N ALA A 434 -7.64 -6.01 23.94
CA ALA A 434 -7.36 -6.77 25.14
C ALA A 434 -6.01 -7.47 25.07
N GLY A 435 -5.65 -8.03 23.90
CA GLY A 435 -4.33 -8.58 23.64
C GLY A 435 -3.21 -7.55 23.81
N TRP A 436 -3.35 -6.38 23.21
CA TRP A 436 -2.37 -5.29 23.34
C TRP A 436 -2.29 -4.75 24.76
N GLY A 437 -3.42 -4.62 25.46
CA GLY A 437 -3.47 -4.23 26.87
C GLY A 437 -2.69 -5.20 27.76
N ARG A 438 -2.87 -6.51 27.58
CA ARG A 438 -2.07 -7.53 28.31
C ARG A 438 -0.57 -7.39 28.06
N GLN A 439 -0.18 -7.20 26.81
CA GLN A 439 1.22 -7.08 26.44
C GLN A 439 1.86 -5.76 26.92
N ALA A 440 1.08 -4.68 27.06
CA ALA A 440 1.57 -3.36 27.47
C ALA A 440 1.48 -3.11 28.99
N ALA A 441 0.73 -3.93 29.74
CA ALA A 441 0.43 -3.69 31.15
C ALA A 441 1.66 -3.46 32.04
N ASN A 442 2.80 -4.11 31.73
CA ASN A 442 4.04 -3.92 32.50
C ASN A 442 4.79 -2.64 32.11
N ALA A 443 4.74 -2.25 30.83
CA ALA A 443 5.44 -1.09 30.31
C ALA A 443 4.70 0.23 30.58
N VAL A 444 3.38 0.19 30.78
CA VAL A 444 2.55 1.36 31.11
C VAL A 444 2.08 1.27 32.57
N PRO A 445 2.81 1.89 33.52
CA PRO A 445 2.46 1.83 34.94
C PRO A 445 1.21 2.64 35.31
N ASP A 446 0.92 3.73 34.57
CA ASP A 446 -0.22 4.60 34.82
C ASP A 446 -1.14 4.77 33.58
N PRO A 447 -2.14 3.87 33.42
CA PRO A 447 -3.14 4.00 32.36
C PRO A 447 -4.01 5.27 32.44
N ARG A 448 -4.17 5.86 33.63
CA ARG A 448 -4.97 7.08 33.80
C ARG A 448 -4.23 8.28 33.22
N GLY A 449 -2.99 8.48 33.65
CA GLY A 449 -2.12 9.52 33.09
C GLY A 449 -1.94 9.37 31.58
N LEU A 450 -1.77 8.13 31.09
CA LEU A 450 -1.71 7.88 29.65
C LEU A 450 -2.99 8.32 28.92
N SER A 451 -4.17 8.07 29.50
CA SER A 451 -5.44 8.44 28.88
C SER A 451 -5.59 9.96 28.76
N GLU A 452 -5.21 10.71 29.79
CA GLU A 452 -5.18 12.18 29.77
C GLU A 452 -4.18 12.70 28.72
N ASP A 453 -2.99 12.09 28.63
CA ASP A 453 -1.99 12.53 27.67
C ASP A 453 -2.43 12.26 26.23
N VAL A 454 -2.90 11.04 25.93
CA VAL A 454 -3.26 10.63 24.57
C VAL A 454 -4.54 11.32 24.07
N LEU A 455 -5.59 11.34 24.88
CA LEU A 455 -6.90 11.88 24.47
C LEU A 455 -7.09 13.36 24.85
N GLY A 456 -6.46 13.82 25.94
CA GLY A 456 -6.54 15.21 26.37
C GLY A 456 -7.98 15.70 26.51
N PRO A 457 -8.35 16.84 25.91
CA PRO A 457 -9.71 17.37 25.96
C PRO A 457 -10.79 16.49 25.31
N LEU A 458 -10.41 15.44 24.56
CA LEU A 458 -11.37 14.46 24.04
C LEU A 458 -11.74 13.41 25.08
N LEU A 459 -10.98 13.26 26.17
CA LEU A 459 -11.28 12.25 27.18
C LEU A 459 -12.58 12.58 27.93
N SER A 460 -13.65 11.86 27.60
CA SER A 460 -14.93 11.98 28.30
C SER A 460 -14.85 11.56 29.76
N SER A 461 -15.86 12.00 30.53
CA SER A 461 -16.00 11.61 31.94
C SER A 461 -16.25 10.10 32.09
N GLU A 462 -16.95 9.51 31.13
CA GLU A 462 -17.32 8.11 31.03
C GLU A 462 -16.07 7.25 30.80
N THR A 463 -15.27 7.59 29.80
CA THR A 463 -14.00 6.89 29.51
C THR A 463 -13.03 7.04 30.68
N ARG A 464 -12.92 8.24 31.27
CA ARG A 464 -12.07 8.50 32.46
C ARG A 464 -12.47 7.59 33.63
N GLN A 465 -13.76 7.47 33.93
CA GLN A 465 -14.25 6.60 35.00
C GLN A 465 -14.04 5.12 34.69
N ALA A 466 -14.27 4.68 33.45
CA ALA A 466 -14.08 3.30 33.04
C ALA A 466 -12.61 2.86 33.19
N VAL A 467 -11.66 3.68 32.74
CA VAL A 467 -10.22 3.42 32.90
C VAL A 467 -9.83 3.41 34.38
N ALA A 468 -10.35 4.35 35.19
CA ALA A 468 -10.01 4.45 36.60
C ALA A 468 -10.56 3.29 37.47
N ARG A 469 -11.70 2.70 37.06
CA ARG A 469 -12.35 1.59 37.77
C ARG A 469 -11.96 0.20 37.25
N ALA A 470 -11.11 0.12 36.23
CA ALA A 470 -10.66 -1.15 35.69
C ALA A 470 -9.95 -1.99 36.77
N GLU A 471 -10.22 -3.30 36.78
CA GLU A 471 -9.70 -4.25 37.77
C GLU A 471 -8.18 -4.50 37.60
N SER A 472 -7.64 -4.15 36.43
CA SER A 472 -6.23 -4.35 36.11
C SER A 472 -5.73 -3.31 35.11
N ARG A 473 -4.40 -3.12 35.07
CA ARG A 473 -3.75 -2.26 34.06
C ARG A 473 -4.04 -2.72 32.64
N SER A 474 -4.03 -4.02 32.38
CA SER A 474 -4.34 -4.57 31.05
C SER A 474 -5.76 -4.23 30.60
N GLN A 475 -6.74 -4.35 31.51
CA GLN A 475 -8.13 -3.96 31.24
C GLN A 475 -8.26 -2.44 31.04
N ALA A 476 -7.58 -1.63 31.87
CA ALA A 476 -7.59 -0.17 31.74
C ALA A 476 -7.08 0.28 30.35
N LEU A 477 -6.00 -0.32 29.86
CA LEU A 477 -5.45 -0.04 28.53
C LEU A 477 -6.39 -0.51 27.42
N ALA A 478 -7.03 -1.67 27.56
CA ALA A 478 -8.02 -2.14 26.59
C ALA A 478 -9.23 -1.21 26.51
N LEU A 479 -9.71 -0.71 27.66
CA LEU A 479 -10.81 0.27 27.74
C LEU A 479 -10.43 1.61 27.11
N LEU A 480 -9.20 2.09 27.32
CA LEU A 480 -8.68 3.28 26.64
C LEU A 480 -8.71 3.07 25.12
N LEU A 481 -8.13 1.98 24.62
CA LEU A 481 -8.05 1.72 23.19
C LEU A 481 -9.45 1.53 22.56
N MET A 482 -10.40 0.93 23.29
CA MET A 482 -11.77 0.71 22.81
C MET A 482 -12.72 1.88 23.08
N SER A 483 -12.25 2.96 23.71
CA SER A 483 -13.05 4.16 23.93
C SER A 483 -13.55 4.76 22.61
N PRO A 484 -14.76 5.33 22.54
CA PRO A 484 -15.27 5.96 21.33
C PRO A 484 -14.30 7.01 20.76
N GLU A 485 -13.63 7.75 21.62
CA GLU A 485 -12.72 8.84 21.27
C GLU A 485 -11.38 8.33 20.75
N PHE A 486 -10.95 7.12 21.14
CA PHE A 486 -9.79 6.45 20.55
C PHE A 486 -10.14 5.64 19.30
N GLN A 487 -11.39 5.19 19.15
CA GLN A 487 -11.80 4.48 17.93
C GLN A 487 -12.08 5.44 16.77
N ARG A 488 -12.38 6.71 17.04
CA ARG A 488 -12.86 7.66 16.03
C ARG A 488 -11.90 8.81 15.74
N ARG A 489 -12.07 9.42 14.56
CA ARG A 489 -11.32 10.56 14.05
C ARG A 489 -12.18 11.49 13.19
#